data_AF-A0A2X3K1W8-F1
#
_entry.id   AF-A0A2X3K1W8-F1
#
_cell.length_a   1.000
_cell.length_b   1.000
_cell.length_c   1.000
_cell.angle_alpha   90.00
_cell.angle_beta   90.00
_cell.angle_gamma   90.00
#
_symmetry.space_group_name_H-M   'P 1'
#
loop_
_entity.id
_entity.type
_entity.pdbx_description
1 polymer ?
#
loop_
_entity_poly.entity_id
_entity_poly.type
_entity_poly.pdbx_seq_one_letter_code
_entity_poly.pdbx_strand_id
1 'polypeptide(L)'
;MPQHDQLHRYLFENFAVRGELVTVSETLQQILENHDYPQPVKNVLAELLVATSLLTATLKFDGDITVQLQGDGPMNLAVINGNNNQQMRGVARVQGEIPENADLKTLVGNGYVVITITPSEGERYQGVVGLEGDTLAACLEDYFMRSEQLPTRLFIRTGDVDGKPAAGGMLLQVMPAQNAQQDDFDHLATLTETIKTEELLTLPANEVLWRLYHEEEVTVYDPQDVEFKCTCSRERCADALKTLPDEEVDSILAEDGEIDMHCDYCGTTICSMRWILLKSATTRLRQIRKFINEYVRQRGLCRILRRNGLMCCAYQACEINRKLLLVRYSVVSVKRVVTYLSLFPAFHHLPSDRATLSASSPVFHPSQL
;
A
#
# COMPACT_ATOMS: atom_id res chain seq x y z
N MET A 1 -2.12 9.00 -31.64
CA MET A 1 -1.63 9.78 -30.49
C MET A 1 -0.44 9.01 -29.95
N PRO A 2 0.67 9.67 -29.56
CA PRO A 2 1.74 8.96 -28.86
C PRO A 2 1.11 8.26 -27.66
N GLN A 3 1.25 6.94 -27.63
CA GLN A 3 0.65 6.13 -26.59
C GLN A 3 1.63 6.20 -25.41
N HIS A 4 1.24 6.96 -24.40
CA HIS A 4 2.05 7.20 -23.22
C HIS A 4 1.97 5.98 -22.30
N ASP A 5 3.08 5.67 -21.65
CA ASP A 5 3.19 4.62 -20.62
C ASP A 5 2.98 3.19 -21.13
N GLN A 6 3.83 2.75 -22.05
CA GLN A 6 3.83 1.38 -22.56
C GLN A 6 5.20 0.73 -22.47
N LEU A 7 5.16 -0.59 -22.22
CA LEU A 7 6.30 -1.47 -22.34
C LEU A 7 6.20 -2.29 -23.62
N HIS A 8 7.20 -2.16 -24.48
CA HIS A 8 7.36 -2.90 -25.72
C HIS A 8 8.42 -3.98 -25.53
N ARG A 9 8.07 -5.22 -25.87
CA ARG A 9 9.03 -6.33 -25.91
C ARG A 9 9.46 -6.54 -27.35
N TYR A 10 10.72 -6.87 -27.55
CA TYR A 10 11.25 -7.22 -28.85
C TYR A 10 12.37 -8.26 -28.74
N LEU A 11 12.64 -8.95 -29.84
CA LEU A 11 13.64 -10.00 -29.92
C LEU A 11 14.51 -9.79 -31.16
N PHE A 12 15.82 -9.87 -30.96
CA PHE A 12 16.79 -9.98 -32.04
C PHE A 12 16.94 -11.45 -32.41
N GLU A 13 16.23 -11.90 -33.44
CA GLU A 13 16.16 -13.33 -33.83
C GLU A 13 17.55 -13.92 -34.11
N ASN A 14 18.43 -13.12 -34.74
CA ASN A 14 19.77 -13.56 -35.14
C ASN A 14 20.75 -13.66 -33.98
N PHE A 15 20.54 -12.91 -32.90
CA PHE A 15 21.49 -12.80 -31.78
C PHE A 15 21.03 -13.48 -30.51
N ALA A 16 19.81 -14.01 -30.47
CA ALA A 16 19.19 -14.54 -29.24
C ALA A 16 19.16 -13.52 -28.09
N VAL A 17 19.07 -12.24 -28.41
CA VAL A 17 19.01 -11.16 -27.42
C VAL A 17 17.57 -10.68 -27.33
N ARG A 18 17.00 -10.70 -26.13
CA ARG A 18 15.72 -10.04 -25.86
C ARG A 18 15.97 -8.58 -25.51
N GLY A 19 15.08 -7.74 -26.00
CA GLY A 19 15.05 -6.32 -25.71
C GLY A 19 13.71 -5.89 -25.15
N GLU A 20 13.74 -4.88 -24.28
CA GLU A 20 12.56 -4.23 -23.76
C GLU A 20 12.76 -2.72 -23.85
N LEU A 21 11.66 -1.99 -24.06
CA LEU A 21 11.63 -0.53 -24.08
C LEU A 21 10.40 -0.10 -23.31
N VAL A 22 10.59 0.76 -22.32
CA VAL A 22 9.49 1.33 -21.54
C VAL A 22 9.59 2.85 -21.51
N THR A 23 8.45 3.50 -21.56
CA THR A 23 8.29 4.91 -21.19
C THR A 23 7.31 5.01 -20.03
N VAL A 24 7.57 5.89 -19.08
CA VAL A 24 6.74 6.13 -17.90
C VAL A 24 6.72 7.63 -17.58
N SER A 25 5.60 8.27 -17.89
CA SER A 25 5.35 9.69 -17.69
C SER A 25 4.11 9.89 -16.83
N GLU A 26 2.98 9.26 -17.17
CA GLU A 26 1.73 9.42 -16.42
C GLU A 26 1.75 8.67 -15.08
N THR A 27 2.30 7.47 -15.08
CA THR A 27 2.52 6.62 -13.90
C THR A 27 3.52 7.29 -12.95
N LEU A 28 4.58 7.90 -13.50
CA LEU A 28 5.54 8.66 -12.70
C LEU A 28 4.88 9.87 -12.05
N GLN A 29 4.10 10.65 -12.81
CA GLN A 29 3.35 11.78 -12.28
C GLN A 29 2.45 11.35 -11.11
N GLN A 30 1.71 10.26 -11.24
CA GLN A 30 0.82 9.76 -10.19
C GLN A 30 1.58 9.24 -8.94
N ILE A 31 2.76 8.65 -9.11
CA ILE A 31 3.60 8.21 -7.97
C ILE A 31 4.16 9.42 -7.21
N LEU A 32 4.52 10.48 -7.94
CA LEU A 32 5.03 11.71 -7.34
C LEU A 32 3.91 12.63 -6.83
N GLU A 33 2.67 12.42 -7.28
CA GLU A 33 1.51 13.18 -6.87
C GLU A 33 1.23 12.97 -5.37
N ASN A 34 0.89 14.05 -4.67
CA ASN A 34 0.67 14.09 -3.22
C ASN A 34 1.93 13.87 -2.34
N HIS A 35 3.12 13.88 -2.93
CA HIS A 35 4.39 13.85 -2.20
C HIS A 35 5.26 15.05 -2.59
N ASP A 36 5.65 15.86 -1.59
CA ASP A 36 6.53 17.02 -1.81
C ASP A 36 8.01 16.61 -1.82
N TYR A 37 8.40 15.84 -2.83
CA TYR A 37 9.78 15.36 -2.97
C TYR A 37 10.70 16.40 -3.61
N PRO A 38 11.94 16.54 -3.12
CA PRO A 38 12.96 17.33 -3.80
C PRO A 38 13.38 16.65 -5.11
N GLN A 39 13.91 17.45 -6.05
CA GLN A 39 14.21 16.98 -7.41
C GLN A 39 15.12 15.73 -7.47
N PRO A 40 16.19 15.61 -6.66
CA PRO A 40 17.01 14.40 -6.68
C PRO A 40 16.25 13.12 -6.30
N VAL A 41 15.28 13.21 -5.39
CA VAL A 41 14.45 12.06 -4.98
C VAL A 41 13.47 11.69 -6.09
N LYS A 42 12.89 12.68 -6.78
CA LYS A 42 12.04 12.44 -7.96
C LYS A 42 12.81 11.68 -9.05
N ASN A 43 14.06 12.06 -9.29
CA ASN A 43 14.92 11.39 -10.28
C ASN A 43 15.19 9.92 -9.89
N VAL A 44 15.54 9.64 -8.63
CA VAL A 44 15.77 8.26 -8.17
C VAL A 44 14.50 7.40 -8.24
N LEU A 45 13.34 7.95 -7.87
CA LEU A 45 12.06 7.25 -8.02
C LEU A 45 11.73 6.98 -9.49
N ALA A 46 12.05 7.91 -10.39
CA ALA A 46 11.87 7.73 -11.82
C ALA A 46 12.77 6.61 -12.38
N GLU A 47 14.04 6.58 -11.98
CA GLU A 47 14.95 5.50 -12.35
C GLU A 47 14.50 4.15 -11.80
N LEU A 48 14.08 4.09 -10.53
CA LEU A 48 13.54 2.87 -9.93
C LEU A 48 12.26 2.40 -10.61
N LEU A 49 11.40 3.32 -11.06
CA LEU A 49 10.17 3.00 -11.77
C LEU A 49 10.45 2.32 -13.09
N VAL A 50 11.34 2.92 -13.89
CA VAL A 50 11.80 2.34 -15.16
C VAL A 50 12.44 0.98 -14.92
N ALA A 51 13.40 0.90 -14.00
CA ALA A 51 14.08 -0.33 -13.66
C ALA A 51 13.08 -1.42 -13.27
N THR A 52 12.19 -1.14 -12.32
CA THR A 52 11.21 -2.13 -11.87
C THR A 52 10.28 -2.56 -13.00
N SER A 53 9.87 -1.65 -13.90
CA SER A 53 9.00 -2.00 -15.03
C SER A 53 9.66 -2.98 -16.00
N LEU A 54 10.92 -2.71 -16.36
CA LEU A 54 11.72 -3.61 -17.20
C LEU A 54 11.89 -4.97 -16.51
N LEU A 55 12.31 -5.00 -15.24
CA LEU A 55 12.50 -6.25 -14.50
C LEU A 55 11.21 -7.07 -14.38
N THR A 56 10.08 -6.39 -14.20
CA THR A 56 8.76 -7.04 -14.12
C THR A 56 8.41 -7.77 -15.42
N ALA A 57 8.79 -7.22 -16.58
CA ALA A 57 8.53 -7.85 -17.87
C ALA A 57 9.34 -9.12 -18.10
N THR A 58 10.42 -9.32 -17.34
CA THR A 58 11.24 -10.54 -17.41
C THR A 58 10.67 -11.73 -16.63
N LEU A 59 9.68 -11.51 -15.75
CA LEU A 59 9.06 -12.54 -14.93
C LEU A 59 8.29 -13.55 -15.78
N LYS A 60 8.54 -14.85 -15.55
CA LYS A 60 7.87 -15.96 -16.25
C LYS A 60 6.61 -16.48 -15.53
N PHE A 61 6.27 -15.90 -14.39
CA PHE A 61 5.19 -16.33 -13.51
C PHE A 61 4.47 -15.12 -12.92
N ASP A 62 3.24 -15.34 -12.47
CA ASP A 62 2.44 -14.30 -11.82
C ASP A 62 3.02 -13.97 -10.44
N GLY A 63 3.22 -12.69 -10.17
CA GLY A 63 3.82 -12.23 -8.92
C GLY A 63 4.13 -10.74 -8.93
N ASP A 64 4.73 -10.29 -7.83
CA ASP A 64 5.22 -8.93 -7.68
C ASP A 64 6.73 -8.90 -7.47
N ILE A 65 7.36 -7.89 -8.04
CA ILE A 65 8.76 -7.54 -7.83
C ILE A 65 8.84 -6.20 -7.12
N THR A 66 9.72 -6.13 -6.14
CA THR A 66 10.01 -4.89 -5.41
C THR A 66 11.48 -4.61 -5.53
N VAL A 67 11.82 -3.43 -6.07
CA VAL A 67 13.18 -2.91 -6.06
C VAL A 67 13.22 -1.77 -5.06
N GLN A 68 14.10 -1.88 -4.08
CA GLN A 68 14.26 -0.87 -3.04
C GLN A 68 15.72 -0.51 -2.84
N LEU A 69 15.96 0.76 -2.58
CA LEU A 69 17.21 1.32 -2.11
C LEU A 69 17.08 1.59 -0.61
N GLN A 70 18.04 1.11 0.16
CA GLN A 70 18.10 1.32 1.60
C GLN A 70 19.50 1.73 2.00
N GLY A 71 19.62 2.78 2.81
CA GLY A 71 20.91 3.26 3.28
C GLY A 71 20.82 4.25 4.43
N ASP A 72 21.97 4.78 4.84
CA ASP A 72 22.14 5.71 5.96
C ASP A 72 22.17 7.20 5.58
N GLY A 73 21.89 7.51 4.31
CA GLY A 73 21.82 8.87 3.78
C GLY A 73 20.50 9.61 4.08
N PRO A 74 20.38 10.86 3.60
CA PRO A 74 19.18 11.68 3.79
C PRO A 74 17.93 11.09 3.12
N MET A 75 18.07 10.20 2.14
CA MET A 75 16.98 9.38 1.60
C MET A 75 17.23 7.92 2.02
N ASN A 76 16.70 7.56 3.19
CA ASN A 76 16.98 6.26 3.81
C ASN A 76 16.22 5.08 3.16
N LEU A 77 15.12 5.36 2.45
CA LEU A 77 14.35 4.37 1.72
C LEU A 77 13.81 4.97 0.42
N ALA A 78 14.00 4.28 -0.69
CA ALA A 78 13.20 4.47 -1.90
C ALA A 78 12.77 3.10 -2.41
N VAL A 79 11.51 2.93 -2.75
CA VAL A 79 10.96 1.62 -3.14
C VAL A 79 9.95 1.78 -4.25
N ILE A 80 10.07 0.92 -5.27
CA ILE A 80 9.04 0.70 -6.28
C ILE A 80 8.66 -0.79 -6.26
N ASN A 81 7.35 -1.04 -6.34
CA ASN A 81 6.76 -2.36 -6.50
C ASN A 81 5.99 -2.40 -7.82
N GLY A 82 6.19 -3.46 -8.59
CA GLY A 82 5.50 -3.76 -9.83
C GLY A 82 4.99 -5.19 -9.83
N ASN A 83 3.90 -5.46 -10.55
CA ASN A 83 3.40 -6.83 -10.76
C ASN A 83 3.40 -7.20 -12.24
N ASN A 84 3.23 -8.48 -12.55
CA ASN A 84 3.20 -8.99 -13.93
C ASN A 84 2.22 -8.29 -14.89
N ASN A 85 1.23 -7.55 -14.37
CA ASN A 85 0.31 -6.72 -15.15
C ASN A 85 0.81 -5.28 -15.36
N GLN A 86 2.07 -4.98 -15.06
CA GLN A 86 2.68 -3.64 -15.13
C GLN A 86 1.97 -2.58 -14.28
N GLN A 87 1.44 -3.02 -13.13
CA GLN A 87 0.83 -2.13 -12.15
C GLN A 87 1.86 -1.71 -11.11
N MET A 88 2.18 -0.44 -11.12
CA MET A 88 3.32 0.12 -10.40
C MET A 88 2.87 0.99 -9.22
N ARG A 89 3.70 1.05 -8.19
CA ARG A 89 3.55 1.95 -7.04
C ARG A 89 4.89 2.12 -6.35
N GLY A 90 5.10 3.24 -5.67
CA GLY A 90 6.30 3.39 -4.88
C GLY A 90 6.27 4.61 -3.98
N VAL A 91 7.28 4.69 -3.13
CA VAL A 91 7.47 5.77 -2.15
C VAL A 91 8.94 5.98 -1.89
N ALA A 92 9.30 7.19 -1.49
CA ALA A 92 10.56 7.50 -0.85
C ALA A 92 10.35 8.06 0.57
N ARG A 93 11.31 7.82 1.44
CA ARG A 93 11.39 8.42 2.77
C ARG A 93 12.65 9.26 2.85
N VAL A 94 12.46 10.50 3.25
CA VAL A 94 13.52 11.50 3.42
C VAL A 94 13.65 11.80 4.90
N GLN A 95 14.88 11.74 5.41
CA GLN A 95 15.26 12.01 6.79
C GLN A 95 16.46 12.95 6.79
N GLY A 96 16.20 14.24 6.59
CA GLY A 96 17.24 15.27 6.59
C GLY A 96 17.13 16.21 5.40
N GLU A 97 18.15 17.03 5.24
CA GLU A 97 18.25 18.02 4.17
C GLU A 97 18.94 17.38 2.96
N ILE A 98 18.33 17.53 1.78
CA ILE A 98 18.85 16.98 0.52
C ILE A 98 19.48 18.11 -0.28
N PRO A 99 20.77 18.01 -0.66
CA PRO A 99 21.40 19.02 -1.50
C PRO A 99 20.79 19.01 -2.91
N GLU A 100 20.71 20.17 -3.55
CA GLU A 100 20.01 20.36 -4.83
C GLU A 100 20.54 19.45 -5.96
N ASN A 101 21.84 19.17 -5.98
CA ASN A 101 22.51 18.31 -6.97
C ASN A 101 23.05 17.02 -6.33
N ALA A 102 22.31 16.43 -5.39
CA ALA A 102 22.69 15.17 -4.76
C ALA A 102 22.78 14.04 -5.80
N ASP A 103 23.91 13.32 -5.82
CA ASP A 103 24.04 12.08 -6.57
C ASP A 103 23.40 10.91 -5.81
N LEU A 104 23.30 9.74 -6.47
CA LEU A 104 22.69 8.55 -5.90
C LEU A 104 23.36 8.13 -4.57
N LYS A 105 24.69 8.21 -4.51
CA LYS A 105 25.49 7.86 -3.33
C LYS A 105 25.31 8.85 -2.18
N THR A 106 25.15 10.15 -2.47
CA THR A 106 24.87 11.17 -1.46
C THR A 106 23.45 11.02 -0.91
N LEU A 107 22.48 10.67 -1.77
CA LEU A 107 21.09 10.47 -1.35
C LEU A 107 20.92 9.23 -0.46
N VAL A 108 21.41 8.08 -0.92
CA VAL A 108 21.23 6.81 -0.22
C VAL A 108 22.26 6.63 0.89
N GLY A 109 23.45 7.25 0.77
CA GLY A 109 24.59 7.00 1.64
C GLY A 109 25.20 5.63 1.37
N ASN A 110 25.71 4.99 2.43
CA ASN A 110 26.12 3.60 2.40
C ASN A 110 24.87 2.73 2.46
N GLY A 111 24.65 1.94 1.42
CA GLY A 111 23.41 1.20 1.28
C GLY A 111 23.48 0.02 0.35
N TYR A 112 22.31 -0.56 0.13
CA TYR A 112 22.12 -1.73 -0.69
C TYR A 112 20.92 -1.53 -1.61
N VAL A 113 21.01 -2.14 -2.79
CA VAL A 113 19.85 -2.42 -3.64
C VAL A 113 19.31 -3.77 -3.21
N VAL A 114 18.04 -3.82 -2.87
CA VAL A 114 17.36 -5.05 -2.49
C VAL A 114 16.26 -5.31 -3.51
N ILE A 115 16.29 -6.49 -4.11
CA ILE A 115 15.29 -6.96 -5.06
C ILE A 115 14.55 -8.11 -4.40
N THR A 116 13.26 -7.92 -4.19
CA THR A 116 12.36 -8.97 -3.70
C THR A 116 11.47 -9.43 -4.83
N ILE A 117 11.40 -10.73 -5.06
CA ILE A 117 10.44 -11.36 -5.98
C ILE A 117 9.49 -12.22 -5.14
N THR A 118 8.21 -11.88 -5.18
CA THR A 118 7.15 -12.61 -4.49
C THR A 118 6.23 -13.24 -5.53
N PRO A 119 6.39 -14.53 -5.85
CA PRO A 119 5.47 -15.22 -6.74
C PRO A 119 4.10 -15.37 -6.06
N SER A 120 3.03 -15.40 -6.86
CA SER A 120 1.68 -15.70 -6.36
C SER A 120 1.59 -17.11 -5.77
N GLU A 121 2.35 -18.04 -6.36
CA GLU A 121 2.52 -19.41 -5.90
C GLU A 121 4.01 -19.71 -5.74
N GLY A 122 4.43 -20.06 -4.53
CA GLY A 122 5.82 -20.42 -4.23
C GLY A 122 6.41 -19.63 -3.08
N GLU A 123 7.73 -19.67 -2.98
CA GLU A 123 8.47 -19.00 -1.92
C GLU A 123 9.00 -17.64 -2.38
N ARG A 124 9.00 -16.67 -1.47
CA ARG A 124 9.58 -15.35 -1.70
C ARG A 124 11.09 -15.47 -1.85
N TYR A 125 11.62 -14.86 -2.90
CA TYR A 125 13.05 -14.73 -3.14
C TYR A 125 13.51 -13.30 -2.89
N GLN A 126 14.72 -13.13 -2.35
CA GLN A 126 15.30 -11.81 -2.09
C GLN A 126 16.80 -11.81 -2.41
N GLY A 127 17.18 -10.92 -3.32
CA GLY A 127 18.56 -10.61 -3.66
C GLY A 127 18.99 -9.27 -3.06
N VAL A 128 20.25 -9.18 -2.64
CA VAL A 128 20.84 -7.95 -2.09
C VAL A 128 22.20 -7.71 -2.74
N VAL A 129 22.42 -6.49 -3.23
CA VAL A 129 23.71 -6.04 -3.77
C VAL A 129 24.10 -4.72 -3.13
N GLY A 130 25.39 -4.52 -2.88
CA GLY A 130 25.91 -3.24 -2.39
C GLY A 130 25.71 -2.13 -3.41
N LEU A 131 25.47 -0.90 -2.94
CA LEU A 131 25.40 0.28 -3.80
C LEU A 131 26.83 0.77 -4.11
N GLU A 132 27.57 -0.02 -4.90
CA GLU A 132 28.96 0.25 -5.29
C GLU A 132 29.04 1.10 -6.56
N GLY A 133 28.09 0.92 -7.50
CA GLY A 133 28.01 1.66 -8.75
C GLY A 133 27.61 3.12 -8.57
N ASP A 134 28.00 3.96 -9.53
CA ASP A 134 27.67 5.40 -9.52
C ASP A 134 26.23 5.68 -10.00
N THR A 135 25.59 4.71 -10.65
CA THR A 135 24.23 4.80 -11.19
C THR A 135 23.39 3.59 -10.76
N LEU A 136 22.05 3.74 -10.75
CA LEU A 136 21.15 2.64 -10.42
C LEU A 136 21.29 1.50 -11.44
N ALA A 137 21.40 1.85 -12.72
CA ALA A 137 21.60 0.88 -13.81
C ALA A 137 22.84 0.02 -13.56
N ALA A 138 23.99 0.63 -13.23
CA ALA A 138 25.23 -0.12 -12.94
C ALA A 138 25.07 -1.07 -11.74
N CYS A 139 24.42 -0.62 -10.66
CA CYS A 139 24.16 -1.47 -9.50
C CYS A 139 23.25 -2.67 -9.83
N LEU A 140 22.26 -2.48 -10.72
CA LEU A 140 21.38 -3.56 -11.17
C LEU A 140 22.07 -4.50 -12.16
N GLU A 141 22.93 -3.99 -13.04
CA GLU A 141 23.78 -4.82 -13.91
C GLU A 141 24.71 -5.71 -13.09
N ASP A 142 25.33 -5.16 -12.03
CA ASP A 142 26.14 -5.93 -11.08
C ASP A 142 25.33 -7.03 -10.38
N TYR A 143 24.07 -6.75 -10.03
CA TYR A 143 23.17 -7.76 -9.49
C TYR A 143 22.95 -8.90 -10.48
N PHE A 144 22.61 -8.61 -11.74
CA PHE A 144 22.39 -9.65 -12.76
C PHE A 144 23.65 -10.46 -13.06
N MET A 145 24.81 -9.79 -13.10
CA MET A 145 26.10 -10.44 -13.31
C MET A 145 26.39 -11.48 -12.22
N ARG A 146 26.05 -11.18 -10.95
CA ARG A 146 26.31 -12.07 -9.81
C ARG A 146 25.22 -13.13 -9.61
N SER A 147 23.95 -12.80 -9.84
CA SER A 147 22.82 -13.69 -9.51
C SER A 147 22.38 -14.60 -10.66
N GLU A 148 22.22 -14.06 -11.86
CA GLU A 148 21.65 -14.79 -13.02
C GLU A 148 22.71 -15.26 -14.01
N GLN A 149 23.92 -14.68 -13.97
CA GLN A 149 25.01 -14.95 -14.93
C GLN A 149 24.62 -14.74 -16.41
N LEU A 150 23.54 -13.99 -16.66
CA LEU A 150 23.12 -13.60 -17.99
C LEU A 150 23.61 -12.17 -18.27
N PRO A 151 24.40 -11.94 -19.34
CA PRO A 151 24.75 -10.60 -19.77
C PRO A 151 23.48 -9.76 -19.94
N THR A 152 23.39 -8.71 -19.14
CA THR A 152 22.23 -7.82 -19.04
C THR A 152 22.74 -6.39 -19.06
N ARG A 153 22.14 -5.55 -19.90
CA ARG A 153 22.40 -4.11 -19.95
C ARG A 153 21.12 -3.34 -19.71
N LEU A 154 21.22 -2.29 -18.91
CA LEU A 154 20.12 -1.42 -18.54
C LEU A 154 20.45 0.02 -18.92
N PHE A 155 19.61 0.61 -19.77
CA PHE A 155 19.73 1.99 -20.18
C PHE A 155 18.56 2.74 -19.58
N ILE A 156 18.81 3.61 -18.61
CA ILE A 156 17.78 4.41 -17.95
C ILE A 156 18.03 5.88 -18.30
N ARG A 157 16.97 6.59 -18.67
CA ARG A 157 16.99 8.02 -18.96
C ARG A 157 15.84 8.69 -18.23
N THR A 158 16.13 9.81 -17.60
CA THR A 158 15.17 10.66 -16.90
C THR A 158 15.26 12.07 -17.44
N GLY A 159 14.14 12.80 -17.41
CA GLY A 159 14.09 14.18 -17.86
C GLY A 159 12.70 14.78 -17.69
N ASP A 160 12.48 15.91 -18.35
CA ASP A 160 11.20 16.59 -18.37
C ASP A 160 10.71 16.73 -19.81
N VAL A 161 9.44 16.38 -20.04
CA VAL A 161 8.73 16.57 -21.31
C VAL A 161 7.53 17.45 -21.04
N ASP A 162 7.41 18.56 -21.76
CA ASP A 162 6.34 19.57 -21.57
C ASP A 162 6.23 20.09 -20.12
N GLY A 163 7.36 20.19 -19.41
CA GLY A 163 7.41 20.64 -18.02
C GLY A 163 6.88 19.62 -17.01
N LYS A 164 6.69 18.37 -17.43
CA LYS A 164 6.30 17.24 -16.57
C LYS A 164 7.43 16.23 -16.50
N PRO A 165 7.63 15.57 -15.34
CA PRO A 165 8.65 14.55 -15.20
C PRO A 165 8.32 13.35 -16.10
N ALA A 166 9.30 12.90 -16.85
CA ALA A 166 9.22 11.75 -17.74
C ALA A 166 10.47 10.89 -17.58
N ALA A 167 10.29 9.57 -17.64
CA ALA A 167 11.39 8.64 -17.65
C ALA A 167 11.14 7.51 -18.64
N GLY A 168 12.21 6.87 -19.06
CA GLY A 168 12.17 5.77 -20.00
C GLY A 168 13.44 4.96 -19.90
N GLY A 169 13.37 3.76 -20.41
CA GLY A 169 14.55 2.91 -20.43
C GLY A 169 14.42 1.73 -21.35
N MET A 170 15.56 1.11 -21.57
CA MET A 170 15.70 -0.07 -22.39
C MET A 170 16.48 -1.13 -21.63
N LEU A 171 16.13 -2.39 -21.81
CA LEU A 171 16.84 -3.54 -21.28
C LEU A 171 17.27 -4.41 -22.46
N LEU A 172 18.52 -4.84 -22.46
CA LEU A 172 19.01 -5.89 -23.36
C LEU A 172 19.51 -7.07 -22.53
N GLN A 173 19.10 -8.27 -22.87
CA GLN A 173 19.54 -9.47 -22.16
C GLN A 173 19.67 -10.68 -23.08
N VAL A 174 20.76 -11.42 -22.91
CA VAL A 174 21.02 -12.66 -23.66
C VAL A 174 20.08 -13.78 -23.21
N MET A 175 19.53 -14.53 -24.16
CA MET A 175 18.71 -15.71 -23.89
C MET A 175 19.57 -16.97 -23.69
N PRO A 176 19.24 -17.84 -22.71
CA PRO A 176 20.09 -18.98 -22.33
C PRO A 176 20.19 -20.11 -23.38
N ALA A 177 19.47 -20.03 -24.51
CA ALA A 177 19.29 -21.14 -25.45
C ALA A 177 20.20 -21.09 -26.69
N GLN A 178 21.01 -20.05 -26.87
CA GLN A 178 21.90 -19.90 -28.01
C GLN A 178 23.24 -19.27 -27.57
N ASN A 179 24.33 -19.74 -28.17
CA ASN A 179 25.64 -19.11 -28.04
C ASN A 179 25.62 -17.77 -28.80
N ALA A 180 24.96 -16.76 -28.24
CA ALA A 180 25.16 -15.39 -28.68
C ALA A 180 26.66 -15.10 -28.57
N GLN A 181 27.30 -14.64 -29.66
CA GLN A 181 28.68 -14.18 -29.53
C GLN A 181 28.68 -12.96 -28.62
N GLN A 182 29.62 -12.94 -27.67
CA GLN A 182 29.78 -11.80 -26.76
C GLN A 182 29.93 -10.48 -27.56
N ASP A 183 30.61 -10.54 -28.71
CA ASP A 183 30.82 -9.41 -29.61
C ASP A 183 29.50 -8.84 -30.17
N ASP A 184 28.50 -9.68 -30.44
CA ASP A 184 27.18 -9.25 -30.96
C ASP A 184 26.38 -8.53 -29.87
N PHE A 185 26.43 -9.04 -28.64
CA PHE A 185 25.79 -8.38 -27.49
C PHE A 185 26.45 -7.03 -27.19
N ASP A 186 27.78 -6.98 -27.22
CA ASP A 186 28.53 -5.73 -27.01
C ASP A 186 28.26 -4.72 -28.14
N HIS A 187 28.07 -5.18 -29.38
CA HIS A 187 27.64 -4.35 -30.51
C HIS A 187 26.25 -3.73 -30.24
N LEU A 188 25.25 -4.54 -29.92
CA LEU A 188 23.89 -4.06 -29.60
C LEU A 188 23.88 -3.11 -28.41
N ALA A 189 24.66 -3.41 -27.36
CA ALA A 189 24.79 -2.56 -26.19
C ALA A 189 25.41 -1.19 -26.55
N THR A 190 26.46 -1.19 -27.38
CA THR A 190 27.12 0.03 -27.85
C THR A 190 26.17 0.89 -28.70
N LEU A 191 25.39 0.26 -29.58
CA LEU A 191 24.38 0.94 -30.39
C LEU A 191 23.32 1.57 -29.48
N THR A 192 22.79 0.80 -28.53
CA THR A 192 21.73 1.24 -27.61
C THR A 192 22.19 2.39 -26.72
N GLU A 193 23.46 2.43 -26.31
CA GLU A 193 24.01 3.54 -25.53
C GLU A 193 23.93 4.89 -26.26
N THR A 194 23.90 4.89 -27.61
CA THR A 194 23.78 6.11 -28.40
C THR A 194 22.41 6.79 -28.29
N ILE A 195 21.42 6.13 -27.67
CA ILE A 195 20.08 6.70 -27.50
C ILE A 195 20.12 7.95 -26.62
N LYS A 196 19.57 9.03 -27.17
CA LYS A 196 19.43 10.30 -26.44
C LYS A 196 18.17 10.28 -25.58
N THR A 197 18.24 10.94 -24.44
CA THR A 197 17.09 11.13 -23.53
C THR A 197 15.89 11.73 -24.27
N GLU A 198 16.08 12.78 -25.06
CA GLU A 198 14.99 13.43 -25.80
C GLU A 198 14.32 12.47 -26.78
N GLU A 199 15.10 11.68 -27.52
CA GLU A 199 14.58 10.71 -28.49
C GLU A 199 13.78 9.61 -27.80
N LEU A 200 14.29 9.08 -26.68
CA LEU A 200 13.62 8.01 -25.95
C LEU A 200 12.29 8.44 -25.30
N LEU A 201 12.21 9.68 -24.83
CA LEU A 201 11.03 10.17 -24.09
C LEU A 201 9.96 10.80 -24.99
N THR A 202 10.31 11.24 -26.20
CA THR A 202 9.38 11.97 -27.09
C THR A 202 8.93 11.16 -28.30
N LEU A 203 9.75 10.24 -28.81
CA LEU A 203 9.43 9.46 -30.00
C LEU A 203 8.61 8.21 -29.65
N PRO A 204 7.73 7.75 -30.57
CA PRO A 204 7.09 6.46 -30.42
C PRO A 204 8.11 5.31 -30.36
N ALA A 205 7.83 4.27 -29.58
CA ALA A 205 8.74 3.13 -29.41
C ALA A 205 9.20 2.51 -30.73
N ASN A 206 8.29 2.30 -31.69
CA ASN A 206 8.63 1.75 -33.00
C ASN A 206 9.64 2.62 -33.78
N GLU A 207 9.58 3.95 -33.62
CA GLU A 207 10.54 4.85 -34.25
C GLU A 207 11.91 4.79 -33.55
N VAL A 208 11.93 4.69 -32.22
CA VAL A 208 13.17 4.49 -31.45
C VAL A 208 13.85 3.19 -31.86
N LEU A 209 13.09 2.09 -31.91
CA LEU A 209 13.61 0.77 -32.30
C LEU A 209 14.13 0.76 -33.74
N TRP A 210 13.43 1.39 -34.68
CA TRP A 210 13.92 1.50 -36.06
C TRP A 210 15.18 2.37 -36.15
N ARG A 211 15.23 3.53 -35.49
CA ARG A 211 16.41 4.41 -35.53
C ARG A 211 17.66 3.72 -35.01
N LEU A 212 17.53 2.94 -33.94
CA LEU A 212 18.62 2.17 -33.36
C LEU A 212 18.94 0.94 -34.21
N TYR A 213 17.96 0.12 -34.56
CA TYR A 213 18.17 -1.24 -35.05
C TYR A 213 17.71 -1.47 -36.49
N HIS A 214 17.66 -0.44 -37.35
CA HIS A 214 17.23 -0.59 -38.75
C HIS A 214 18.08 -1.56 -39.59
N GLU A 215 19.34 -1.80 -39.21
CA GLU A 215 20.20 -2.79 -39.88
C GLU A 215 19.94 -4.22 -39.39
N GLU A 216 19.24 -4.37 -38.27
CA GLU A 216 19.02 -5.65 -37.58
C GLU A 216 17.60 -6.18 -37.76
N GLU A 217 17.46 -7.50 -37.69
CA GLU A 217 16.15 -8.15 -37.73
C GLU A 217 15.53 -8.20 -36.32
N VAL A 218 14.54 -7.32 -36.09
CA VAL A 218 13.87 -7.16 -34.79
C VAL A 218 12.40 -7.57 -34.89
N THR A 219 12.02 -8.60 -34.13
CA THR A 219 10.62 -8.98 -33.93
C THR A 219 10.05 -8.19 -32.75
N VAL A 220 9.04 -7.35 -32.99
CA VAL A 220 8.36 -6.58 -31.93
C VAL A 220 7.05 -7.29 -31.54
N TYR A 221 6.81 -7.44 -30.24
CA TYR A 221 5.59 -8.04 -29.68
C TYR A 221 4.57 -6.99 -29.25
N ASP A 222 3.37 -7.45 -28.90
CA ASP A 222 2.30 -6.57 -28.43
C ASP A 222 2.72 -5.78 -27.19
N PRO A 223 2.47 -4.46 -27.17
CA PRO A 223 2.79 -3.62 -26.02
C PRO A 223 1.89 -3.95 -24.84
N GLN A 224 2.42 -3.70 -23.64
CA GLN A 224 1.69 -3.79 -22.39
C GLN A 224 1.63 -2.41 -21.74
N ASP A 225 0.43 -1.98 -21.36
CA ASP A 225 0.22 -0.70 -20.69
C ASP A 225 0.82 -0.73 -19.27
N VAL A 226 1.51 0.34 -18.88
CA VAL A 226 2.07 0.54 -17.55
C VAL A 226 1.20 1.56 -16.82
N GLU A 227 0.71 1.20 -15.64
CA GLU A 227 -0.20 2.06 -14.88
C GLU A 227 0.19 2.18 -13.41
N PHE A 228 -0.09 3.32 -12.80
CA PHE A 228 -0.06 3.45 -11.34
C PHE A 228 -1.27 2.75 -10.72
N LYS A 229 -1.03 1.86 -9.75
CA LYS A 229 -2.12 1.23 -9.00
C LYS A 229 -1.78 0.96 -7.55
N CYS A 230 -2.40 1.73 -6.67
CA CYS A 230 -2.36 1.45 -5.25
C CYS A 230 -3.38 0.36 -4.88
N THR A 231 -2.99 -0.55 -4.00
CA THR A 231 -3.86 -1.62 -3.47
C THR A 231 -4.41 -1.29 -2.08
N CYS A 232 -4.35 -0.02 -1.66
CA CYS A 232 -4.93 0.42 -0.40
C CYS A 232 -6.46 0.24 -0.41
N SER A 233 -7.02 -0.25 0.69
CA SER A 233 -8.45 -0.41 0.84
C SER A 233 -8.85 -0.16 2.29
N ARG A 234 -10.14 0.16 2.50
CA ARG A 234 -10.69 0.31 3.85
C ARG A 234 -10.54 -0.96 4.67
N GLU A 235 -10.61 -2.12 4.03
CA GLU A 235 -10.42 -3.42 4.68
C GLU A 235 -8.99 -3.57 5.21
N ARG A 236 -7.98 -3.26 4.38
CA ARG A 236 -6.57 -3.29 4.80
C ARG A 236 -6.28 -2.30 5.92
N CYS A 237 -6.89 -1.12 5.85
CA CYS A 237 -6.83 -0.14 6.92
C CYS A 237 -7.45 -0.70 8.22
N ALA A 238 -8.61 -1.34 8.15
CA ALA A 238 -9.24 -1.95 9.32
C ALA A 238 -8.38 -3.08 9.90
N ASP A 239 -7.71 -3.87 9.06
CA ASP A 239 -6.83 -4.94 9.51
C ASP A 239 -5.55 -4.42 10.15
N ALA A 240 -4.97 -3.34 9.62
CA ALA A 240 -3.84 -2.66 10.27
C ALA A 240 -4.22 -2.13 11.66
N LEU A 241 -5.39 -1.50 11.81
CA LEU A 241 -5.87 -1.01 13.10
C LEU A 241 -6.09 -2.13 14.12
N LYS A 242 -6.50 -3.32 13.68
CA LYS A 242 -6.66 -4.49 14.58
C LYS A 242 -5.34 -4.98 15.17
N THR A 243 -4.20 -4.63 14.57
CA THR A 243 -2.88 -5.03 15.10
C THR A 243 -2.38 -4.11 16.20
N LEU A 244 -2.99 -2.93 16.38
CA LEU A 244 -2.62 -1.99 17.43
C LEU A 244 -3.23 -2.40 18.78
N PRO A 245 -2.53 -2.15 19.90
CA PRO A 245 -3.10 -2.33 21.24
C PRO A 245 -4.30 -1.42 21.48
N ASP A 246 -5.33 -1.94 22.15
CA ASP A 246 -6.56 -1.18 22.49
C ASP A 246 -6.23 0.13 23.24
N GLU A 247 -5.20 0.13 24.10
CA GLU A 247 -4.79 1.29 24.89
C GLU A 247 -4.27 2.46 24.02
N GLU A 248 -3.55 2.15 22.93
CA GLU A 248 -3.01 3.14 22.00
C GLU A 248 -4.13 3.76 21.14
N VAL A 249 -5.10 2.94 20.74
CA VAL A 249 -6.29 3.41 20.02
C VAL A 249 -7.15 4.30 20.92
N ASP A 250 -7.37 3.90 22.17
CA ASP A 250 -8.14 4.69 23.14
C ASP A 250 -7.45 6.02 23.49
N SER A 251 -6.12 6.08 23.58
CA SER A 251 -5.39 7.33 23.84
C SER A 251 -5.52 8.31 22.68
N ILE A 252 -5.32 7.87 21.43
CA ILE A 252 -5.46 8.73 20.25
C ILE A 252 -6.89 9.28 20.16
N LEU A 253 -7.90 8.45 20.43
CA LEU A 253 -9.29 8.89 20.42
C LEU A 253 -9.65 9.86 21.55
N ALA A 254 -8.98 9.77 22.70
CA ALA A 254 -9.19 10.69 23.81
C ALA A 254 -8.56 12.08 23.56
N GLU A 255 -7.41 12.11 22.86
CA GLU A 255 -6.67 13.33 22.55
C GLU A 255 -7.22 14.04 21.31
N ASP A 256 -7.34 13.32 20.19
CA ASP A 256 -7.62 13.91 18.87
C ASP A 256 -9.09 13.75 18.43
N GLY A 257 -9.83 12.82 19.05
CA GLY A 257 -11.26 12.58 18.75
C GLY A 257 -11.54 11.88 17.41
N GLU A 258 -10.53 11.73 16.55
CA GLU A 258 -10.58 10.94 15.32
C GLU A 258 -9.22 10.26 15.04
N ILE A 259 -9.27 9.19 14.25
CA ILE A 259 -8.07 8.52 13.75
C ILE A 259 -8.11 8.62 12.24
N ASP A 260 -7.14 9.30 11.67
CA ASP A 260 -6.95 9.42 10.24
C ASP A 260 -5.75 8.55 9.83
N MET A 261 -5.98 7.66 8.88
CA MET A 261 -4.91 6.84 8.31
C MET A 261 -4.72 7.16 6.84
N HIS A 262 -3.48 7.53 6.52
CA HIS A 262 -3.03 7.83 5.17
C HIS A 262 -2.28 6.63 4.59
N CYS A 263 -2.40 6.44 3.28
CA CYS A 263 -1.55 5.50 2.57
C CYS A 263 -0.22 6.16 2.22
N ASP A 264 0.91 5.60 2.69
CA ASP A 264 2.23 6.06 2.26
C ASP A 264 2.36 6.03 0.72
N TYR A 265 1.78 5.04 0.02
CA TYR A 265 1.93 4.89 -1.43
C TYR A 265 1.19 5.96 -2.25
N CYS A 266 -0.11 6.15 -2.02
CA CYS A 266 -0.91 7.08 -2.83
C CYS A 266 -1.18 8.44 -2.15
N GLY A 267 -0.65 8.67 -0.94
CA GLY A 267 -0.90 9.89 -0.15
C GLY A 267 -2.35 10.09 0.28
N THR A 268 -3.27 9.21 -0.13
CA THR A 268 -4.71 9.37 0.09
C THR A 268 -5.09 8.94 1.51
N THR A 269 -5.97 9.70 2.16
CA THR A 269 -6.62 9.28 3.41
C THR A 269 -7.52 8.07 3.13
N ILE A 270 -7.12 6.89 3.62
CA ILE A 270 -7.86 5.64 3.39
C ILE A 270 -9.12 5.60 4.26
N CYS A 271 -8.99 6.00 5.52
CA CYS A 271 -10.08 6.02 6.50
C CYS A 271 -9.91 7.18 7.48
N SER A 272 -11.04 7.79 7.82
CA SER A 272 -11.20 8.71 8.94
C SER A 272 -12.25 8.14 9.90
N MET A 273 -11.86 7.94 11.16
CA MET A 273 -12.57 7.06 12.08
C MET A 273 -13.68 7.72 12.91
N ARG A 274 -13.91 9.02 12.72
CA ARG A 274 -15.09 9.73 13.27
C ARG A 274 -16.41 9.01 12.97
N TRP A 275 -16.46 8.27 11.86
CA TRP A 275 -17.64 7.53 11.38
C TRP A 275 -17.77 6.09 11.91
N ILE A 276 -16.67 5.41 12.26
CA ILE A 276 -16.68 3.99 12.67
C ILE A 276 -17.11 3.84 14.13
N LEU A 277 -16.71 4.76 15.02
CA LEU A 277 -17.14 4.76 16.42
C LEU A 277 -18.66 4.93 16.57
N LEU A 278 -19.28 5.77 15.74
CA LEU A 278 -20.75 5.93 15.69
C LEU A 278 -21.46 4.63 15.27
N LYS A 279 -20.87 3.84 14.36
CA LYS A 279 -21.44 2.56 13.89
C LYS A 279 -21.19 1.39 14.84
N SER A 280 -20.00 1.29 15.45
CA SER A 280 -19.69 0.23 16.41
C SER A 280 -20.48 0.41 17.71
N ALA A 281 -20.64 1.65 18.19
CA ALA A 281 -21.48 2.00 19.32
C ALA A 281 -22.95 1.65 19.07
N THR A 282 -23.51 1.99 17.90
CA THR A 282 -24.90 1.65 17.57
C THR A 282 -25.13 0.14 17.40
N THR A 283 -24.13 -0.61 16.94
CA THR A 283 -24.22 -2.08 16.79
C THR A 283 -24.12 -2.80 18.14
N ARG A 284 -23.17 -2.40 19.01
CA ARG A 284 -23.09 -2.88 20.40
C ARG A 284 -24.33 -2.51 21.21
N LEU A 285 -24.85 -1.29 21.05
CA LEU A 285 -26.11 -0.86 21.70
C LEU A 285 -27.30 -1.69 21.22
N ARG A 286 -27.39 -2.06 19.93
CA ARG A 286 -28.45 -2.96 19.42
C ARG A 286 -28.35 -4.37 19.99
N GLN A 287 -27.15 -4.93 20.11
CA GLN A 287 -26.94 -6.24 20.74
C GLN A 287 -27.29 -6.22 22.23
N ILE A 288 -26.85 -5.20 22.96
CA ILE A 288 -27.20 -5.00 24.37
C ILE A 288 -28.73 -4.85 24.54
N ARG A 289 -29.41 -4.11 23.65
CA ARG A 289 -30.87 -3.94 23.68
C ARG A 289 -31.63 -5.24 23.42
N LYS A 290 -31.16 -6.08 22.49
CA LYS A 290 -31.70 -7.45 22.29
C LYS A 290 -31.52 -8.30 23.55
N PHE A 291 -30.32 -8.26 24.15
CA PHE A 291 -29.99 -9.02 25.36
C PHE A 291 -30.84 -8.59 26.57
N ILE A 292 -31.06 -7.28 26.76
CA ILE A 292 -31.92 -6.74 27.83
C ILE A 292 -33.37 -7.18 27.62
N ASN A 293 -33.91 -7.12 26.40
CA ASN A 293 -35.29 -7.55 26.12
C ASN A 293 -35.49 -9.04 26.41
N GLU A 294 -34.50 -9.87 26.06
CA GLU A 294 -34.53 -11.31 26.32
C GLU A 294 -34.41 -11.63 27.83
N TYR A 295 -33.57 -10.88 28.55
CA TYR A 295 -33.46 -10.94 30.01
C TYR A 295 -34.77 -10.55 30.73
N VAL A 296 -35.46 -9.49 30.28
CA VAL A 296 -36.77 -9.07 30.82
C VAL A 296 -37.83 -10.16 30.56
N ARG A 297 -37.80 -10.81 29.39
CA ARG A 297 -38.70 -11.92 29.05
C ARG A 297 -38.48 -13.15 29.95
N GLN A 298 -37.23 -13.51 30.22
CA GLN A 298 -36.87 -14.61 31.13
C GLN A 298 -37.24 -14.31 32.59
N ARG A 299 -37.05 -13.08 33.08
CA ARG A 299 -37.54 -12.66 34.41
C ARG A 299 -39.06 -12.71 34.52
N GLY A 300 -39.78 -12.38 33.45
CA GLY A 300 -41.24 -12.54 33.36
C GLY A 300 -41.68 -13.99 33.56
N LEU A 301 -41.02 -14.93 32.86
CA LEU A 301 -41.27 -16.37 33.02
C LEU A 301 -40.96 -16.88 34.43
N CYS A 302 -39.84 -16.48 35.04
CA CYS A 302 -39.53 -16.88 36.43
C CYS A 302 -40.57 -16.37 37.45
N ARG A 303 -41.17 -15.19 37.24
CA ARG A 303 -42.27 -14.70 38.08
C ARG A 303 -43.55 -15.53 37.91
N ILE A 304 -43.85 -15.97 36.68
CA ILE A 304 -45.01 -16.83 36.39
C ILE A 304 -44.83 -18.23 37.01
N LEU A 305 -43.64 -18.82 36.88
CA LEU A 305 -43.32 -20.14 37.42
C LEU A 305 -43.34 -20.18 38.97
N ARG A 306 -42.87 -19.11 39.64
CA ARG A 306 -43.00 -18.97 41.11
C ARG A 306 -44.44 -18.86 41.58
N ARG A 307 -45.33 -18.26 40.78
CA ARG A 307 -46.76 -18.12 41.11
C ARG A 307 -47.52 -19.45 41.04
N ASN A 308 -46.99 -20.42 40.31
CA ASN A 308 -47.58 -21.75 40.09
C ASN A 308 -46.90 -22.88 40.89
N GLY A 309 -46.07 -22.56 41.89
CA GLY A 309 -45.56 -23.55 42.86
C GLY A 309 -44.46 -24.50 42.37
N LEU A 310 -43.86 -24.28 41.19
CA LEU A 310 -42.78 -25.11 40.66
C LEU A 310 -41.42 -24.56 41.14
N MET A 311 -40.89 -25.08 42.25
CA MET A 311 -39.55 -24.74 42.74
C MET A 311 -38.49 -25.66 42.15
N CYS A 312 -37.65 -25.13 41.25
CA CYS A 312 -36.30 -25.63 41.00
C CYS A 312 -35.35 -24.44 41.20
N CYS A 313 -34.88 -24.22 42.43
CA CYS A 313 -34.01 -23.08 42.76
C CYS A 313 -32.76 -23.53 43.50
N ALA A 314 -31.68 -23.73 42.73
CA ALA A 314 -30.31 -23.48 43.20
C ALA A 314 -29.37 -23.19 42.02
N TYR A 315 -29.51 -23.93 40.90
CA TYR A 315 -28.56 -23.84 39.78
C TYR A 315 -28.75 -22.60 38.88
N GLN A 316 -29.99 -22.23 38.53
CA GLN A 316 -30.27 -21.08 37.65
C GLN A 316 -30.00 -19.71 38.29
N ALA A 317 -30.07 -19.58 39.62
CA ALA A 317 -29.79 -18.31 40.31
C ALA A 317 -28.30 -17.91 40.25
N CYS A 318 -27.41 -18.91 40.20
CA CYS A 318 -25.95 -18.68 40.16
C CYS A 318 -25.49 -18.22 38.76
N GLU A 319 -26.07 -18.79 37.70
CA GLU A 319 -25.78 -18.41 36.31
C GLU A 319 -26.27 -16.98 35.98
N ILE A 320 -27.39 -16.57 36.59
CA ILE A 320 -27.96 -15.22 36.45
C ILE A 320 -27.03 -14.16 37.07
N ASN A 321 -26.40 -14.43 38.23
CA ASN A 321 -25.46 -13.51 38.86
C ASN A 321 -24.14 -13.38 38.06
N ARG A 322 -23.66 -14.45 37.43
CA ARG A 322 -22.48 -14.43 36.55
C ARG A 322 -22.74 -13.61 35.28
N LYS A 323 -23.93 -13.72 34.68
CA LYS A 323 -24.36 -12.90 33.52
C LYS A 323 -24.63 -11.44 33.89
N LEU A 324 -25.11 -11.14 35.10
CA LEU A 324 -25.28 -9.78 35.63
C LEU A 324 -23.95 -9.01 35.78
N LEU A 325 -22.85 -9.69 36.11
CA LEU A 325 -21.52 -9.08 36.18
C LEU A 325 -21.01 -8.66 34.80
N LEU A 326 -21.19 -9.50 33.77
CA LEU A 326 -20.84 -9.20 32.38
C LEU A 326 -21.69 -8.04 31.81
N VAL A 327 -22.98 -7.98 32.16
CA VAL A 327 -23.85 -6.85 31.80
C VAL A 327 -23.45 -5.58 32.54
N ARG A 328 -23.08 -5.63 33.83
CA ARG A 328 -22.58 -4.47 34.56
C ARG A 328 -21.27 -3.93 33.95
N TYR A 329 -20.32 -4.79 33.60
CA TYR A 329 -19.09 -4.39 32.91
C TYR A 329 -19.38 -3.75 31.55
N SER A 330 -20.26 -4.36 30.75
CA SER A 330 -20.65 -3.85 29.44
C SER A 330 -21.42 -2.52 29.53
N VAL A 331 -22.27 -2.34 30.54
CA VAL A 331 -23.04 -1.10 30.78
C VAL A 331 -22.15 0.01 31.34
N VAL A 332 -21.08 -0.31 32.08
CA VAL A 332 -20.07 0.67 32.53
C VAL A 332 -19.23 1.17 31.36
N SER A 333 -18.81 0.29 30.43
CA SER A 333 -18.16 0.71 29.19
C SER A 333 -19.08 1.55 28.30
N VAL A 334 -20.35 1.18 28.18
CA VAL A 334 -21.33 1.98 27.41
C VAL A 334 -21.65 3.31 28.09
N LYS A 335 -21.76 3.35 29.42
CA LYS A 335 -21.90 4.62 30.14
C LYS A 335 -20.69 5.52 29.95
N ARG A 336 -19.46 4.99 29.96
CA ARG A 336 -18.26 5.77 29.64
C ARG A 336 -18.35 6.37 28.23
N VAL A 337 -18.70 5.57 27.22
CA VAL A 337 -18.89 6.04 25.84
C VAL A 337 -20.00 7.10 25.73
N VAL A 338 -21.13 6.94 26.44
CA VAL A 338 -22.23 7.92 26.45
C VAL A 338 -21.87 9.20 27.22
N THR A 339 -21.10 9.09 28.31
CA THR A 339 -20.59 10.25 29.06
C THR A 339 -19.59 11.05 28.21
N TYR A 340 -18.72 10.37 27.45
CA TYR A 340 -17.85 11.01 26.45
C TYR A 340 -18.64 11.71 25.34
N LEU A 341 -19.74 11.12 24.86
CA LEU A 341 -20.63 11.74 23.88
C LEU A 341 -21.44 12.95 24.42
N SER A 342 -21.67 13.01 25.74
CA SER A 342 -22.40 14.13 26.39
C SER A 342 -21.55 15.38 26.66
N LEU A 343 -20.24 15.32 26.42
CA LEU A 343 -19.32 16.45 26.55
C LEU A 343 -19.23 17.31 25.28
N PHE A 344 -19.98 17.00 24.23
CA PHE A 344 -19.98 17.75 22.96
C PHE A 344 -21.30 18.51 22.70
N PRO A 345 -21.29 19.78 22.25
CA PRO A 345 -22.48 20.63 22.14
C PRO A 345 -23.50 20.23 21.05
N ALA A 346 -23.22 19.21 20.24
CA ALA A 346 -24.00 18.88 19.04
C ALA A 346 -25.29 18.07 19.29
N PHE A 347 -25.69 17.83 20.54
CA PHE A 347 -26.87 17.03 20.90
C PHE A 347 -28.14 17.84 21.21
N HIS A 348 -28.17 19.15 20.94
CA HIS A 348 -29.33 20.00 21.29
C HIS A 348 -30.48 20.04 20.27
N HIS A 349 -30.40 19.34 19.15
CA HIS A 349 -31.47 19.34 18.15
C HIS A 349 -31.82 17.92 17.67
N LEU A 350 -32.68 17.21 18.41
CA LEU A 350 -33.62 16.21 17.88
C LEU A 350 -34.80 16.08 18.89
N PRO A 351 -36.04 15.86 18.41
CA PRO A 351 -37.27 16.23 19.11
C PRO A 351 -37.65 15.29 20.27
N SER A 352 -38.22 15.88 21.32
CA SER A 352 -38.78 15.17 22.46
C SER A 352 -40.18 14.63 22.15
N ASP A 353 -40.29 13.35 21.81
CA ASP A 353 -41.59 12.66 21.91
C ASP A 353 -41.84 12.27 23.38
N ARG A 354 -42.57 13.14 24.08
CA ARG A 354 -43.22 12.86 25.35
C ARG A 354 -44.36 11.87 25.14
N ALA A 355 -44.21 10.64 25.61
CA ALA A 355 -45.33 9.82 26.03
C ALA A 355 -45.34 9.74 27.55
N THR A 356 -46.24 10.51 28.15
CA THR A 356 -46.59 10.56 29.57
C THR A 356 -47.10 9.22 30.08
N LEU A 357 -46.49 8.69 31.14
CA LEU A 357 -47.16 7.80 32.09
C LEU A 357 -46.87 8.32 33.50
N SER A 358 -47.89 8.96 34.07
CA SER A 358 -47.97 9.45 35.43
C SER A 358 -47.86 8.29 36.44
N ALA A 359 -46.90 8.38 37.36
CA ALA A 359 -46.87 7.54 38.56
C ALA A 359 -47.10 8.44 39.79
N SER A 360 -48.34 8.45 40.27
CA SER A 360 -48.70 8.91 41.60
C SER A 360 -47.98 8.10 42.67
N SER A 361 -47.30 8.80 43.57
CA SER A 361 -46.62 8.27 44.76
C SER A 361 -47.62 7.62 45.73
N PRO A 362 -47.14 6.68 46.56
CA PRO A 362 -47.40 6.84 47.98
C PRO A 362 -46.12 6.81 48.81
N VAL A 363 -46.09 7.77 49.73
CA VAL A 363 -45.15 7.96 50.83
C VAL A 363 -45.39 6.88 51.88
N PHE A 364 -44.32 6.29 52.43
CA PHE A 364 -44.35 5.67 53.76
C PHE A 364 -43.06 6.02 54.52
N HIS A 365 -43.24 6.69 55.67
CA HIS A 365 -42.22 7.03 56.64
C HIS A 365 -41.95 5.84 57.60
N PRO A 366 -40.76 5.75 58.22
CA PRO A 366 -40.43 4.73 59.19
C PRO A 366 -40.77 5.21 60.61
N SER A 367 -41.54 4.42 61.37
CA SER A 367 -41.68 4.62 62.81
C SER A 367 -42.19 3.36 63.52
N GLN A 368 -41.37 2.89 64.46
CA GLN A 368 -41.67 2.18 65.71
C GLN A 368 -41.83 0.65 65.74
N LEU A 369 -41.05 0.10 66.68
CA LEU A 369 -41.02 -1.21 67.37
C LEU A 369 -40.37 -2.39 66.66
#